data_AF-A0A072VKX5-F1
#
_entry.id   AF-A0A072VKX5-F1
#
_cell.length_a   1.000
_cell.length_b   1.000
_cell.length_c   1.000
_cell.angle_alpha   90.00
_cell.angle_beta   90.00
_cell.angle_gamma   90.00
#
_symmetry.space_group_name_H-M   'P 1'
#
loop_
_entity.id
_entity.type
_entity.pdbx_description
1 polymer ?
#
loop_
_entity_poly.entity_id
_entity_poly.type
_entity_poly.pdbx_seq_one_letter_code
_entity_poly.pdbx_strand_id
1 'polypeptide(L)'
;MPYRLDESTDLIGLEKTAAEFRPKLIVASVYPPDVNYSRIRKIADEVGAFFMMDMTHILGFVAESVLADPFEFCDIVATATLKVVANCIALANRLVEHGYKLVSGGNDNHMVLVDLGQFGIDGALVKKILNMAFINGNKNLVSGDKNALVSNGISIGTKAMTTRGFNEKEFELFADLIHEGVLLSFEAKSLVLGSMDQDFMNVFISPEFSLGDKVSDLRRKVQALAPSSGSKMFGYGLRFYEFCDIA
;
A
#
# COMPACT_ATOMS: atom_id res chain seq x y z
N MET A 1 -12.99 -13.38 22.05
CA MET A 1 -13.82 -12.30 22.61
C MET A 1 -12.95 -11.05 22.70
N PRO A 2 -13.38 -9.88 22.20
CA PRO A 2 -12.59 -8.65 22.33
C PRO A 2 -12.61 -8.14 23.77
N TYR A 3 -11.49 -7.63 24.26
CA TYR A 3 -11.44 -6.82 25.47
C TYR A 3 -11.58 -5.33 25.10
N ARG A 4 -11.98 -4.48 26.04
CA ARG A 4 -12.19 -3.04 25.83
C ARG A 4 -11.38 -2.23 26.83
N LEU A 5 -11.19 -0.94 26.53
CA LEU A 5 -10.75 0.03 27.51
C LEU A 5 -11.84 0.18 28.59
N ASP A 6 -11.41 0.27 29.83
CA ASP A 6 -12.24 0.71 30.93
C ASP A 6 -12.28 2.24 30.92
N GLU A 7 -13.43 2.80 30.56
CA GLU A 7 -13.64 4.25 30.43
C GLU A 7 -13.42 5.01 31.75
N SER A 8 -13.40 4.32 32.90
CA SER A 8 -13.18 4.94 34.21
C SER A 8 -11.70 5.02 34.61
N THR A 9 -10.86 4.13 34.08
CA THR A 9 -9.44 4.03 34.44
C THR A 9 -8.50 4.28 33.26
N ASP A 10 -9.03 4.34 32.04
CA ASP A 10 -8.31 4.43 30.77
C ASP A 10 -7.32 3.26 30.55
N LEU A 11 -7.53 2.16 31.27
CA LEU A 11 -6.73 0.95 31.19
C LEU A 11 -7.45 -0.13 30.40
N ILE A 12 -6.67 -1.03 29.81
CA ILE A 12 -7.19 -2.22 29.13
C ILE A 12 -7.92 -3.09 30.17
N GLY A 13 -9.24 -3.27 30.02
CA GLY A 13 -10.11 -4.08 30.88
C GLY A 13 -9.97 -5.59 30.65
N LEU A 14 -8.73 -6.08 30.56
CA LEU A 14 -8.41 -7.46 30.18
C LEU A 14 -8.67 -8.48 31.31
N GLU A 15 -8.43 -8.15 32.59
CA GLU A 15 -8.53 -9.14 33.69
C GLU A 15 -9.91 -9.80 33.75
N LYS A 16 -10.96 -8.99 33.73
CA LYS A 16 -12.34 -9.48 33.84
C LYS A 16 -12.70 -10.39 32.67
N THR A 17 -12.40 -9.95 31.45
CA THR A 17 -12.68 -10.75 30.24
C THR A 17 -11.86 -12.04 30.21
N ALA A 18 -10.61 -12.01 30.62
CA ALA A 18 -9.76 -13.20 30.66
C ALA A 18 -10.26 -14.21 31.71
N ALA A 19 -10.67 -13.76 32.90
CA ALA A 19 -11.20 -14.61 33.95
C ALA A 19 -12.52 -15.30 33.55
N GLU A 20 -13.41 -14.56 32.89
CA GLU A 20 -14.72 -15.07 32.42
C GLU A 20 -14.58 -16.02 31.21
N PHE A 21 -13.77 -15.63 30.22
CA PHE A 21 -13.69 -16.33 28.94
C PHE A 21 -12.63 -17.43 28.91
N ARG A 22 -11.61 -17.37 29.78
CA ARG A 22 -10.44 -18.27 29.81
C ARG A 22 -9.86 -18.56 28.41
N PRO A 23 -9.34 -17.53 27.72
CA PRO A 23 -8.78 -17.70 26.39
C PRO A 23 -7.56 -18.63 26.41
N LYS A 24 -7.28 -19.31 25.29
CA LYS A 24 -6.01 -20.03 25.09
C LYS A 24 -4.89 -19.15 24.55
N LEU A 25 -5.25 -17.97 24.00
CA LEU A 25 -4.36 -17.00 23.41
C LEU A 25 -4.88 -15.60 23.70
N ILE A 26 -4.02 -14.74 24.23
CA ILE A 26 -4.23 -13.31 24.39
C ILE A 26 -3.34 -12.62 23.36
N VAL A 27 -3.93 -11.78 22.52
CA VAL A 27 -3.20 -11.00 21.50
C VAL A 27 -3.23 -9.54 21.90
N ALA A 28 -2.06 -8.91 21.99
CA ALA A 28 -1.93 -7.46 22.08
C ALA A 28 -1.48 -6.89 20.73
N SER A 29 -2.09 -5.77 20.36
CA SER A 29 -1.67 -4.91 19.24
C SER A 29 -1.80 -3.47 19.73
N VAL A 30 -0.88 -2.59 19.29
CA VAL A 30 -0.60 -1.33 19.98
C VAL A 30 -1.74 -0.32 19.81
N TYR A 31 -2.54 -0.16 20.87
CA TYR A 31 -3.19 1.09 21.23
C TYR A 31 -3.56 1.01 22.72
N PRO A 32 -2.93 1.77 23.66
CA PRO A 32 -1.97 2.89 23.51
C PRO A 32 -0.48 2.48 23.40
N PRO A 33 0.47 3.43 23.16
CA PRO A 33 1.90 3.18 22.91
C PRO A 33 2.65 2.50 24.07
N ASP A 34 2.18 2.66 25.30
CA ASP A 34 2.82 2.14 26.50
C ASP A 34 2.07 0.89 27.00
N VAL A 35 2.11 -0.18 26.21
CA VAL A 35 1.55 -1.47 26.61
C VAL A 35 2.33 -1.99 27.81
N ASN A 36 1.64 -2.17 28.95
CA ASN A 36 2.23 -2.80 30.12
C ASN A 36 2.30 -4.33 29.93
N TYR A 37 3.36 -4.79 29.28
CA TYR A 37 3.57 -6.22 28.98
C TYR A 37 3.60 -7.09 30.24
N SER A 38 4.21 -6.59 31.32
CA SER A 38 4.28 -7.30 32.61
C SER A 38 2.90 -7.63 33.18
N ARG A 39 1.95 -6.69 33.06
CA ARG A 39 0.57 -6.89 33.50
C ARG A 39 -0.13 -7.93 32.63
N ILE A 40 0.01 -7.85 31.31
CA ILE A 40 -0.64 -8.79 30.39
C ILE A 40 -0.08 -10.20 30.56
N ARG A 41 1.24 -10.34 30.73
CA ARG A 41 1.91 -11.62 31.05
C ARG A 41 1.29 -12.26 32.29
N LYS A 42 1.17 -11.50 33.37
CA LYS A 42 0.59 -12.00 34.63
C LYS A 42 -0.84 -12.52 34.42
N ILE A 43 -1.66 -11.79 33.67
CA ILE A 43 -3.03 -12.21 33.36
C ILE A 43 -3.03 -13.49 32.52
N ALA A 44 -2.15 -13.58 31.51
CA ALA A 44 -2.02 -14.77 30.68
C ALA A 44 -1.64 -16.01 31.51
N ASP A 45 -0.72 -15.87 32.47
CA ASP A 45 -0.34 -16.94 33.39
C ASP A 45 -1.49 -17.37 34.31
N GLU A 46 -2.25 -16.41 34.84
CA GLU A 46 -3.39 -16.68 35.73
C GLU A 46 -4.49 -17.51 35.03
N VAL A 47 -4.70 -17.32 33.73
CA VAL A 47 -5.72 -18.06 32.95
C VAL A 47 -5.16 -19.23 32.13
N GLY A 48 -3.84 -19.44 32.14
CA GLY A 48 -3.17 -20.48 31.35
C GLY A 48 -3.21 -20.24 29.84
N ALA A 49 -3.14 -18.98 29.40
CA ALA A 49 -3.12 -18.57 28.00
C ALA A 49 -1.69 -18.34 27.50
N PHE A 50 -1.48 -18.53 26.19
CA PHE A 50 -0.34 -17.93 25.50
C PHE A 50 -0.54 -16.42 25.36
N PHE A 51 0.54 -15.65 25.41
CA PHE A 51 0.57 -14.23 25.14
C PHE A 51 1.30 -13.94 23.83
N MET A 52 0.59 -13.35 22.86
CA MET A 52 1.12 -12.93 21.58
C MET A 52 1.11 -11.40 21.46
N MET A 53 2.20 -10.83 20.96
CA MET A 53 2.29 -9.42 20.58
C MET A 53 2.40 -9.27 19.07
N ASP A 54 1.54 -8.45 18.47
CA ASP A 54 1.74 -7.93 17.12
C ASP A 54 2.45 -6.57 17.21
N MET A 55 3.76 -6.59 16.95
CA MET A 55 4.63 -5.41 17.02
C MET A 55 4.77 -4.67 15.69
N THR A 56 3.94 -4.96 14.68
CA THR A 56 4.05 -4.38 13.32
C THR A 56 4.19 -2.85 13.33
N HIS A 57 3.51 -2.16 14.24
CA HIS A 57 3.53 -0.68 14.34
C HIS A 57 4.68 -0.11 15.18
N ILE A 58 5.35 -0.93 15.99
CA ILE A 58 6.40 -0.47 16.92
C ILE A 58 7.77 -1.06 16.63
N LEU A 59 7.92 -1.90 15.60
CA LEU A 59 9.19 -2.57 15.29
C LEU A 59 10.37 -1.59 15.23
N GLY A 60 10.22 -0.46 14.53
CA GLY A 60 11.29 0.54 14.42
C GLY A 60 11.70 1.09 15.79
N PHE A 61 10.73 1.42 16.63
CA PHE A 61 10.98 1.96 17.97
C PHE A 61 11.56 0.92 18.94
N VAL A 62 11.15 -0.34 18.84
CA VAL A 62 11.76 -1.45 19.60
C VAL A 62 13.20 -1.67 19.11
N ALA A 63 13.45 -1.64 17.79
CA ALA A 63 14.78 -1.81 17.22
C ALA A 63 15.75 -0.69 17.62
N GLU A 64 15.25 0.54 17.77
CA GLU A 64 16.01 1.70 18.27
C GLU A 64 16.06 1.78 19.81
N SER A 65 15.51 0.81 20.53
CA SER A 65 15.44 0.78 22.00
C SER A 65 14.71 1.98 22.62
N VAL A 66 13.77 2.59 21.88
CA VAL A 66 12.95 3.72 22.32
C VAL A 66 11.74 3.23 23.13
N LEU A 67 11.14 2.11 22.75
CA LEU A 67 10.03 1.47 23.44
C LEU A 67 10.46 0.17 24.13
N ALA A 68 9.69 -0.26 25.12
CA ALA A 68 9.93 -1.51 25.84
C ALA A 68 9.90 -2.72 24.90
N ASP A 69 10.84 -3.62 25.12
CA ASP A 69 10.99 -4.84 24.33
C ASP A 69 9.91 -5.88 24.69
N PRO A 70 9.02 -6.26 23.75
CA PRO A 70 8.00 -7.27 24.01
C PRO A 70 8.57 -8.70 24.14
N PHE A 71 9.80 -8.97 23.67
CA PHE A 71 10.41 -10.31 23.68
C PHE A 71 10.62 -10.88 25.08
N GLU A 72 10.73 -10.03 26.11
CA GLU A 72 10.89 -10.47 27.49
C GLU A 72 9.60 -11.05 28.11
N PHE A 73 8.44 -10.69 27.56
CA PHE A 73 7.14 -10.99 28.17
C PHE A 73 6.27 -11.89 27.32
N CYS A 74 6.41 -11.85 25.99
CA CYS A 74 5.50 -12.52 25.07
C CYS A 74 5.97 -13.95 24.76
N ASP A 75 5.04 -14.89 24.67
CA ASP A 75 5.32 -16.24 24.17
C ASP A 75 5.54 -16.24 22.64
N ILE A 76 4.83 -15.34 21.94
CA ILE A 76 4.89 -15.18 20.49
C ILE A 76 4.98 -13.69 20.18
N VAL A 77 5.94 -13.29 19.34
CA VAL A 77 5.99 -11.93 18.78
C VAL A 77 5.84 -12.04 17.26
N ALA A 78 4.81 -11.40 16.72
CA ALA A 78 4.56 -11.30 15.29
C ALA A 78 4.77 -9.87 14.81
N THR A 79 5.25 -9.74 13.58
CA THR A 79 5.46 -8.45 12.92
C THR A 79 5.36 -8.65 11.42
N ALA A 80 4.95 -7.62 10.67
CA ALA A 80 4.83 -7.67 9.22
C ALA A 80 5.87 -6.77 8.53
N THR A 81 7.15 -7.17 8.44
CA THR A 81 8.21 -6.14 8.27
C THR A 81 9.58 -6.67 7.80
N LEU A 82 9.65 -7.25 6.60
CA LEU A 82 10.87 -7.24 5.76
C LEU A 82 10.48 -7.35 4.28
N LYS A 83 9.57 -8.26 3.97
CA LYS A 83 9.15 -8.53 2.60
C LYS A 83 8.42 -7.37 1.93
N VAL A 84 7.55 -6.65 2.66
CA VAL A 84 6.84 -5.46 2.13
C VAL A 84 7.83 -4.34 1.80
N VAL A 85 8.84 -4.15 2.65
CA VAL A 85 9.88 -3.13 2.45
C VAL A 85 10.81 -3.56 1.31
N ALA A 86 11.27 -4.81 1.26
CA ALA A 86 12.07 -5.34 0.15
C ALA A 86 11.35 -5.20 -1.21
N ASN A 87 10.06 -5.52 -1.24
CA ASN A 87 9.20 -5.31 -2.40
C ASN A 87 9.07 -3.82 -2.79
N CYS A 88 8.98 -2.93 -1.79
CA CYS A 88 8.94 -1.48 -2.01
C CYS A 88 10.26 -0.97 -2.58
N ILE A 89 11.40 -1.45 -2.08
CA ILE A 89 12.74 -1.15 -2.60
C ILE A 89 12.86 -1.61 -4.05
N ALA A 90 12.42 -2.83 -4.38
CA ALA A 90 12.45 -3.35 -5.74
C ALA A 90 11.61 -2.48 -6.70
N LEU A 91 10.39 -2.13 -6.29
CA LEU A 91 9.52 -1.22 -7.04
C LEU A 91 10.19 0.16 -7.24
N ALA A 92 10.73 0.74 -6.16
CA ALA A 92 11.37 2.05 -6.16
C ALA A 92 12.59 2.08 -7.10
N ASN A 93 13.49 1.11 -6.96
CA ASN A 93 14.71 1.01 -7.77
C ASN A 93 14.37 0.89 -9.25
N ARG A 94 13.39 0.03 -9.59
CA ARG A 94 12.99 -0.16 -10.98
C ARG A 94 12.35 1.08 -11.60
N LEU A 95 11.57 1.84 -10.83
CA LEU A 95 11.06 3.14 -11.28
C LEU A 95 12.20 4.16 -11.46
N VAL A 96 13.18 4.20 -10.56
CA VAL A 96 14.35 5.06 -10.72
C VAL A 96 15.16 4.70 -11.98
N GLU A 97 15.30 3.42 -12.31
CA GLU A 97 15.93 2.95 -13.56
C GLU A 97 15.21 3.46 -14.81
N HIS A 98 13.87 3.53 -14.77
CA HIS A 98 13.04 4.16 -15.83
C HIS A 98 13.11 5.70 -15.83
N GLY A 99 13.87 6.30 -14.92
CA GLY A 99 14.10 7.73 -14.84
C GLY A 99 13.06 8.49 -14.01
N TYR A 100 12.20 7.81 -13.25
CA TYR A 100 11.26 8.49 -12.36
C TYR A 100 11.96 9.10 -11.15
N LYS A 101 11.52 10.31 -10.77
CA LYS A 101 11.90 10.92 -9.51
C LYS A 101 10.91 10.49 -8.43
N LEU A 102 11.46 9.93 -7.35
CA LEU A 102 10.68 9.59 -6.16
C LEU A 102 10.80 10.74 -5.15
N VAL A 103 9.68 11.14 -4.56
CA VAL A 103 9.67 12.12 -3.48
C VAL A 103 10.45 11.54 -2.29
N SER A 104 11.29 12.39 -1.67
CA SER A 104 12.24 12.05 -0.60
C SER A 104 13.21 10.89 -0.90
N GLY A 105 13.30 10.42 -2.15
CA GLY A 105 14.10 9.25 -2.53
C GLY A 105 13.56 7.92 -1.98
N GLY A 106 12.31 7.90 -1.50
CA GLY A 106 11.79 6.89 -0.56
C GLY A 106 11.92 5.43 -0.99
N ASN A 107 12.48 4.61 -0.08
CA ASN A 107 12.63 3.15 -0.19
C ASN A 107 12.58 2.41 1.17
N ASP A 108 12.24 3.07 2.28
CA ASP A 108 12.32 2.54 3.65
C ASP A 108 10.96 2.13 4.25
N ASN A 109 9.89 2.22 3.47
CA ASN A 109 8.53 1.95 3.93
C ASN A 109 7.74 1.07 2.93
N HIS A 110 6.41 1.13 2.95
CA HIS A 110 5.52 0.27 2.16
C HIS A 110 4.92 0.94 0.92
N MET A 111 5.33 2.18 0.60
CA MET A 111 4.80 2.95 -0.52
C MET A 111 5.85 3.85 -1.18
N VAL A 112 5.69 4.10 -2.48
CA VAL A 112 6.49 5.06 -3.23
C VAL A 112 5.60 6.20 -3.72
N LEU A 113 6.12 7.43 -3.71
CA LEU A 113 5.47 8.59 -4.30
C LEU A 113 6.26 9.05 -5.53
N VAL A 114 5.68 8.82 -6.71
CA VAL A 114 6.27 9.15 -8.00
C VAL A 114 5.89 10.57 -8.41
N ASP A 115 6.90 11.41 -8.66
CA ASP A 115 6.74 12.77 -9.19
C ASP A 115 6.72 12.72 -10.73
N LEU A 116 5.55 12.96 -11.33
CA LEU A 116 5.40 13.03 -12.78
C LEU A 116 5.62 14.43 -13.35
N GLY A 117 5.82 15.44 -12.50
CA GLY A 117 5.93 16.85 -12.91
C GLY A 117 7.09 17.10 -13.86
N GLN A 118 8.19 16.35 -13.70
CA GLN A 118 9.37 16.44 -14.56
C GLN A 118 9.10 16.06 -16.02
N PHE A 119 8.06 15.27 -16.27
CA PHE A 119 7.70 14.77 -17.60
C PHE A 119 6.76 15.72 -18.34
N GLY A 120 6.30 16.80 -17.70
CA GLY A 120 5.35 17.75 -18.29
C GLY A 120 4.01 17.10 -18.68
N ILE A 121 3.68 15.94 -18.11
CA ILE A 121 2.41 15.25 -18.29
C ILE A 121 1.49 15.54 -17.12
N ASP A 122 0.20 15.72 -17.41
CA ASP A 122 -0.83 15.82 -16.38
C ASP A 122 -1.01 14.46 -15.65
N GLY A 123 -0.79 14.45 -14.34
CA GLY A 123 -1.02 13.26 -13.50
C GLY A 123 -2.45 12.72 -13.57
N ALA A 124 -3.46 13.54 -13.92
CA ALA A 124 -4.83 13.08 -14.16
C ALA A 124 -4.93 12.14 -15.37
N LEU A 125 -4.20 12.46 -16.46
CA LEU A 125 -4.16 11.62 -17.65
C LEU A 125 -3.52 10.27 -17.38
N VAL A 126 -2.35 10.29 -16.74
CA VAL A 126 -1.62 9.06 -16.38
C VAL A 126 -2.50 8.18 -15.51
N LYS A 127 -3.13 8.75 -14.48
CA LYS A 127 -4.07 8.02 -13.63
C LYS A 127 -5.22 7.42 -14.44
N LYS A 128 -5.81 8.15 -15.39
CA LYS A 128 -6.91 7.65 -16.23
C LYS A 128 -6.47 6.44 -17.05
N ILE A 129 -5.31 6.51 -17.70
CA ILE A 129 -4.75 5.39 -18.49
C ILE A 129 -4.41 4.20 -17.61
N LEU A 130 -3.72 4.42 -16.49
CA LEU A 130 -3.40 3.36 -15.53
C LEU A 130 -4.68 2.70 -14.99
N ASN A 131 -5.70 3.48 -14.61
CA ASN A 131 -6.98 2.95 -14.15
C ASN A 131 -7.68 2.08 -15.21
N MET A 132 -7.66 2.49 -16.49
CA MET A 132 -8.20 1.69 -17.59
C MET A 132 -7.41 0.38 -17.78
N ALA A 133 -6.10 0.43 -17.55
CA ALA A 133 -5.22 -0.74 -17.50
C ALA A 133 -5.32 -1.55 -16.20
N PHE A 134 -6.25 -1.22 -15.32
CA PHE A 134 -6.46 -1.87 -14.02
C PHE A 134 -5.35 -1.65 -13.00
N ILE A 135 -4.49 -0.64 -13.19
CA ILE A 135 -3.50 -0.18 -12.23
C ILE A 135 -4.08 1.02 -11.49
N ASN A 136 -4.41 0.86 -10.20
CA ASN A 136 -4.97 1.95 -9.41
C ASN A 136 -3.89 2.60 -8.53
N GLY A 137 -3.80 3.93 -8.57
CA GLY A 137 -2.93 4.72 -7.69
C GLY A 137 -3.64 5.96 -7.17
N ASN A 138 -3.15 6.49 -6.04
CA ASN A 138 -3.72 7.69 -5.42
C ASN A 138 -2.97 8.94 -5.88
N LYS A 139 -3.71 9.99 -6.27
CA LYS A 139 -3.07 11.27 -6.62
C LYS A 139 -2.63 11.94 -5.33
N ASN A 140 -1.41 12.44 -5.32
CA ASN A 140 -0.86 13.17 -4.18
C ASN A 140 -0.16 14.44 -4.65
N LEU A 141 -0.11 15.44 -3.77
CA LEU A 141 0.63 16.66 -4.03
C LEU A 141 2.13 16.37 -4.03
N VAL A 142 2.82 16.90 -5.04
CA VAL A 142 4.28 16.91 -5.11
C VAL A 142 4.80 18.34 -5.20
N SER A 143 6.10 18.51 -4.93
CA SER A 143 6.72 19.83 -4.96
C SER A 143 6.59 20.46 -6.35
N GLY A 144 6.01 21.66 -6.42
CA GLY A 144 5.75 22.37 -7.67
C GLY A 144 4.29 22.32 -8.15
N ASP A 145 3.43 21.52 -7.52
CA ASP A 145 1.99 21.51 -7.81
C ASP A 145 1.32 22.82 -7.38
N LYS A 146 0.43 23.35 -8.23
CA LYS A 146 -0.28 24.63 -7.95
C LYS A 146 -1.42 24.46 -6.93
N ASN A 147 -2.11 23.33 -6.96
CA ASN A 147 -3.22 22.98 -6.07
C ASN A 147 -3.52 21.48 -6.13
N ALA A 148 -4.38 20.98 -5.23
CA ALA A 148 -4.72 19.55 -5.14
C ALA A 148 -5.43 18.97 -6.37
N LEU A 149 -6.16 19.82 -7.12
CA LEU A 149 -6.87 19.41 -8.34
C LEU A 149 -5.89 19.09 -9.47
N VAL A 150 -4.82 19.89 -9.59
CA VAL A 150 -3.74 19.73 -10.57
C VAL A 150 -2.50 19.16 -9.88
N SER A 151 -2.65 17.96 -9.34
CA SER A 151 -1.56 17.19 -8.72
C SER A 151 -0.84 16.29 -9.73
N ASN A 152 0.49 16.27 -9.67
CA ASN A 152 1.35 15.45 -10.53
C ASN A 152 1.94 14.21 -9.83
N GLY A 153 1.67 14.05 -8.52
CA GLY A 153 2.11 12.87 -7.78
C GLY A 153 1.18 11.67 -7.93
N ILE A 154 1.75 10.48 -8.05
CA ILE A 154 1.02 9.21 -7.89
C ILE A 154 1.71 8.37 -6.82
N SER A 155 0.96 8.01 -5.77
CA SER A 155 1.44 7.07 -4.75
C SER A 155 1.04 5.63 -5.08
N ILE A 156 1.97 4.70 -4.81
CA ILE A 156 1.83 3.28 -5.10
C ILE A 156 2.32 2.48 -3.90
N GLY A 157 1.44 1.68 -3.29
CA GLY A 157 1.76 0.86 -2.12
C GLY A 157 2.04 -0.61 -2.48
N THR A 158 2.94 -1.27 -1.74
CA THR A 158 3.30 -2.68 -1.98
C THR A 158 2.57 -3.67 -1.06
N LYS A 159 1.97 -3.19 0.04
CA LYS A 159 1.35 -4.03 1.08
C LYS A 159 0.28 -4.97 0.53
N ALA A 160 -0.67 -4.45 -0.26
CA ALA A 160 -1.82 -5.19 -0.76
C ALA A 160 -1.43 -6.34 -1.71
N MET A 161 -0.42 -6.16 -2.55
CA MET A 161 0.02 -7.19 -3.47
C MET A 161 0.99 -8.17 -2.81
N THR A 162 1.79 -7.71 -1.84
CA THR A 162 2.64 -8.58 -1.02
C THR A 162 1.82 -9.63 -0.27
N THR A 163 0.65 -9.27 0.28
CA THR A 163 -0.25 -10.24 0.93
C THR A 163 -0.90 -11.22 -0.03
N ARG A 164 -0.91 -10.91 -1.33
CA ARG A 164 -1.43 -11.77 -2.41
C ARG A 164 -0.34 -12.63 -3.06
N GLY A 165 0.90 -12.55 -2.58
CA GLY A 165 2.00 -13.38 -3.02
C GLY A 165 3.02 -12.70 -3.93
N PHE A 166 2.88 -11.40 -4.22
CA PHE A 166 3.93 -10.68 -4.96
C PHE A 166 5.24 -10.64 -4.17
N ASN A 167 6.32 -10.88 -4.90
CA ASN A 167 7.72 -10.73 -4.55
C ASN A 167 8.35 -9.62 -5.40
N GLU A 168 9.64 -9.40 -5.18
CA GLU A 168 10.45 -8.33 -5.74
C GLU A 168 10.39 -8.33 -7.28
N LYS A 169 10.46 -9.51 -7.92
CA LYS A 169 10.41 -9.63 -9.39
C LYS A 169 9.06 -9.23 -9.97
N GLU A 170 7.96 -9.58 -9.30
CA GLU A 170 6.65 -9.12 -9.75
C GLU A 170 6.49 -7.61 -9.55
N PHE A 171 7.12 -7.01 -8.54
CA PHE A 171 7.14 -5.57 -8.37
C PHE A 171 8.01 -4.84 -9.40
N GLU A 172 9.11 -5.44 -9.85
CA GLU A 172 9.91 -4.95 -10.99
C GLU A 172 9.09 -4.97 -12.29
N LEU A 173 8.43 -6.09 -12.59
CA LEU A 173 7.53 -6.19 -13.73
C LEU A 173 6.35 -5.22 -13.62
N PHE A 174 5.83 -5.01 -12.42
CA PHE A 174 4.78 -4.03 -12.17
C PHE A 174 5.24 -2.60 -12.43
N ALA A 175 6.48 -2.23 -12.05
CA ALA A 175 7.09 -0.96 -12.45
C ALA A 175 7.20 -0.82 -13.97
N ASP A 176 7.56 -1.88 -14.68
CA ASP A 176 7.63 -1.88 -16.16
C ASP A 176 6.25 -1.59 -16.78
N LEU A 177 5.18 -2.17 -16.24
CA LEU A 177 3.81 -1.92 -16.70
C LEU A 177 3.33 -0.50 -16.36
N ILE A 178 3.73 0.05 -15.22
CA ILE A 178 3.47 1.46 -14.88
C ILE A 178 4.18 2.36 -15.90
N HIS A 179 5.44 2.07 -16.22
CA HIS A 179 6.21 2.82 -17.21
C HIS A 179 5.54 2.77 -18.59
N GLU A 180 5.12 1.59 -19.04
CA GLU A 180 4.36 1.43 -20.29
C GLU A 180 3.09 2.30 -20.30
N GLY A 181 2.33 2.33 -19.21
CA GLY A 181 1.15 3.21 -19.07
C GLY A 181 1.46 4.71 -19.13
N VAL A 182 2.60 5.14 -18.58
CA VAL A 182 3.06 6.53 -18.69
C VAL A 182 3.48 6.86 -20.13
N LEU A 183 4.16 5.95 -20.84
CA LEU A 183 4.51 6.13 -22.25
C LEU A 183 3.27 6.26 -23.14
N LEU A 184 2.24 5.44 -22.89
CA LEU A 184 0.95 5.58 -23.56
C LEU A 184 0.29 6.94 -23.29
N SER A 185 0.54 7.53 -22.12
CA SER A 185 0.06 8.87 -21.79
C SER A 185 0.77 9.96 -22.60
N PHE A 186 2.06 9.81 -22.89
CA PHE A 186 2.77 10.71 -23.83
C PHE A 186 2.19 10.61 -25.24
N GLU A 187 2.00 9.39 -25.73
CA GLU A 187 1.42 9.16 -27.06
C GLU A 187 0.02 9.78 -27.15
N ALA A 188 -0.83 9.54 -26.15
CA ALA A 188 -2.16 10.12 -26.10
C ALA A 188 -2.15 11.66 -26.06
N LYS A 189 -1.22 12.26 -25.30
CA LYS A 189 -1.05 13.72 -25.25
C LYS A 189 -0.63 14.29 -26.61
N SER A 190 0.22 13.60 -27.36
CA SER A 190 0.65 14.06 -28.70
C SER A 190 -0.45 14.06 -29.74
N LEU A 191 -1.50 13.26 -29.53
CA LEU A 191 -2.65 13.12 -30.44
C LEU A 191 -3.77 14.14 -30.14
N VAL A 192 -3.81 14.72 -28.93
CA VAL A 192 -4.83 15.70 -28.52
C VAL A 192 -4.26 17.12 -28.71
N LEU A 193 -4.82 17.88 -29.65
CA LEU A 193 -4.42 19.26 -29.96
C LEU A 193 -5.03 20.34 -29.01
N GLY A 194 -5.71 19.95 -27.91
CA GLY A 194 -6.51 20.87 -27.08
C GLY A 194 -6.73 20.46 -25.61
N SER A 195 -7.66 21.15 -24.92
CA SER A 195 -7.96 20.90 -23.50
C SER A 195 -8.78 19.63 -23.28
N MET A 196 -8.33 18.85 -22.31
CA MET A 196 -8.65 17.43 -22.11
C MET A 196 -9.95 17.22 -21.36
N ASP A 197 -10.99 16.75 -22.05
CA ASP A 197 -11.96 15.79 -21.47
C ASP A 197 -12.86 15.18 -22.55
N GLN A 198 -13.33 15.96 -23.52
CA GLN A 198 -14.14 15.44 -24.63
C GLN A 198 -13.31 14.88 -25.79
N ASP A 199 -12.20 15.55 -26.14
CA ASP A 199 -11.34 15.12 -27.24
C ASP A 199 -10.59 13.81 -26.95
N PHE A 200 -10.38 13.49 -25.68
CA PHE A 200 -9.69 12.26 -25.26
C PHE A 200 -10.50 11.00 -25.58
N MET A 201 -11.82 11.04 -25.38
CA MET A 201 -12.70 9.92 -25.74
C MET A 201 -12.74 9.74 -27.26
N ASN A 202 -12.69 10.84 -28.02
CA ASN A 202 -12.62 10.81 -29.47
C ASN A 202 -11.32 10.18 -29.99
N VAL A 203 -10.18 10.46 -29.36
CA VAL A 203 -8.90 9.79 -29.66
C VAL A 203 -8.96 8.30 -29.34
N PHE A 204 -9.64 7.90 -28.26
CA PHE A 204 -9.80 6.49 -27.90
C PHE A 204 -10.70 5.68 -28.85
N ILE A 205 -11.64 6.36 -29.53
CA ILE A 205 -12.60 5.76 -30.47
C ILE A 205 -12.10 5.88 -31.93
N SER A 206 -11.05 6.68 -32.17
CA SER A 206 -10.56 6.94 -33.52
C SER A 206 -10.04 5.67 -34.21
N PRO A 207 -10.53 5.34 -35.42
CA PRO A 207 -10.03 4.22 -36.22
C PRO A 207 -8.55 4.34 -36.64
N GLU A 208 -8.00 5.55 -36.60
CA GLU A 208 -6.68 5.88 -37.15
C GLU A 208 -5.53 5.65 -36.15
N PHE A 209 -5.82 5.55 -34.84
CA PHE A 209 -4.85 5.28 -33.78
C PHE A 209 -5.45 4.37 -32.70
N SER A 210 -5.03 3.10 -32.63
CA SER A 210 -5.59 2.13 -31.69
C SER A 210 -5.02 2.22 -30.27
N LEU A 211 -5.03 3.43 -29.68
CA LEU A 211 -4.65 3.61 -28.27
C LEU A 211 -5.50 2.71 -27.35
N GLY A 212 -6.76 2.47 -27.72
CA GLY A 212 -7.64 1.51 -27.06
C GLY A 212 -7.13 0.07 -27.07
N ASP A 213 -6.53 -0.40 -28.17
CA ASP A 213 -5.94 -1.74 -28.26
C ASP A 213 -4.69 -1.84 -27.39
N LYS A 214 -3.83 -0.81 -27.42
CA LYS A 214 -2.62 -0.75 -26.58
C LYS A 214 -2.96 -0.76 -25.08
N VAL A 215 -3.97 0.01 -24.67
CA VAL A 215 -4.44 0.04 -23.27
C VAL A 215 -5.12 -1.28 -22.89
N SER A 216 -5.82 -1.92 -23.83
CA SER A 216 -6.39 -3.26 -23.63
C SER A 216 -5.31 -4.34 -23.50
N ASP A 217 -4.22 -4.23 -24.25
CA ASP A 217 -3.06 -5.11 -24.13
C ASP A 217 -2.34 -4.91 -22.80
N LEU A 218 -2.10 -3.65 -22.40
CA LEU A 218 -1.56 -3.32 -21.08
C LEU A 218 -2.43 -3.91 -19.96
N ARG A 219 -3.75 -3.75 -20.05
CA ARG A 219 -4.71 -4.37 -19.12
C ARG A 219 -4.54 -5.89 -19.06
N ARG A 220 -4.36 -6.55 -20.21
CA ARG A 220 -4.16 -8.00 -20.29
C ARG A 220 -2.86 -8.43 -19.60
N LYS A 221 -1.76 -7.70 -19.83
CA LYS A 221 -0.46 -7.93 -19.15
C LYS A 221 -0.59 -7.76 -17.64
N VAL A 222 -1.28 -6.71 -17.19
CA VAL A 222 -1.56 -6.44 -15.77
C VAL A 222 -2.36 -7.58 -15.14
N GLN A 223 -3.37 -8.10 -15.84
CA GLN A 223 -4.15 -9.25 -15.37
C GLN A 223 -3.34 -10.54 -15.35
N ALA A 224 -2.42 -10.74 -16.29
CA ALA A 224 -1.52 -11.90 -16.32
C ALA A 224 -0.50 -11.90 -15.18
N LEU A 225 -0.16 -10.72 -14.64
CA LEU A 225 0.73 -10.57 -13.49
C LEU A 225 0.08 -11.05 -12.17
N ALA A 226 -1.26 -11.13 -12.11
CA ALA A 226 -1.96 -11.58 -10.92
C ALA A 226 -1.70 -13.07 -10.62
N PRO A 227 -1.38 -13.45 -9.36
CA PRO A 227 -1.02 -14.83 -9.05
C PRO A 227 -2.25 -15.75 -9.18
N SER A 228 -2.03 -16.93 -9.73
CA SER A 228 -3.04 -17.95 -10.07
C SER A 228 -3.77 -18.56 -8.87
N SER A 229 -3.32 -18.30 -7.64
CA SER A 229 -3.91 -18.83 -6.42
C SER A 229 -5.14 -18.03 -5.98
N GLY A 230 -6.28 -18.35 -6.59
CA GLY A 230 -7.58 -18.35 -5.93
C GLY A 230 -8.11 -17.01 -5.42
N SER A 231 -8.66 -16.18 -6.30
CA SER A 231 -9.98 -15.58 -6.04
C SER A 231 -10.54 -14.93 -7.31
N LYS A 232 -11.80 -15.23 -7.59
CA LYS A 232 -12.68 -14.62 -8.61
C LYS A 232 -12.94 -13.12 -8.36
N MET A 233 -11.96 -12.34 -7.91
CA MET A 233 -12.12 -10.93 -7.52
C MET A 233 -11.43 -9.94 -8.47
N PHE A 234 -10.73 -10.42 -9.50
CA PHE A 234 -10.07 -9.56 -10.51
C PHE A 234 -11.02 -8.90 -11.52
N GLY A 235 -12.34 -8.99 -11.30
CA GLY A 235 -13.35 -8.26 -12.08
C GLY A 235 -13.34 -6.73 -11.87
N TYR A 236 -12.60 -6.23 -10.87
CA TYR A 236 -12.61 -4.82 -10.45
C TYR A 236 -11.26 -4.08 -10.53
N GLY A 237 -10.25 -4.65 -11.19
CA GLY A 237 -8.90 -4.10 -11.32
C GLY A 237 -7.95 -4.43 -10.17
N LEU A 238 -6.63 -4.28 -10.37
CA LEU A 238 -5.64 -4.30 -9.28
C LEU A 238 -5.87 -3.04 -8.45
N ARG A 239 -6.80 -3.12 -7.50
CA ARG A 239 -7.06 -2.03 -6.57
C ARG A 239 -6.04 -2.11 -5.44
N PHE A 240 -5.06 -1.22 -5.51
CA PHE A 240 -4.15 -0.92 -4.41
C PHE A 240 -4.92 -0.09 -3.37
N TYR A 241 -5.86 -0.73 -2.66
CA TYR A 241 -6.51 -0.07 -1.53
C TYR A 241 -5.58 -0.12 -0.33
N GLU A 242 -5.07 1.05 0.04
CA GLU A 242 -4.85 1.40 1.44
C GLU A 242 -6.19 1.87 2.02
N PHE A 243 -6.48 1.44 3.25
CA PHE A 243 -7.53 2.01 4.11
C PHE A 243 -7.13 3.44 4.54
N CYS A 244 -7.02 4.34 3.58
CA CYS A 244 -6.83 5.78 3.80
C CYS A 244 -7.83 6.58 2.96
N ASP A 245 -9.10 6.14 2.94
CA ASP A 245 -10.22 7.06 2.77
C ASP A 245 -10.69 7.44 4.18
N ILE A 246 -10.06 8.47 4.74
CA ILE A 246 -10.71 9.32 5.75
C ILE A 246 -10.97 10.65 5.04
N ALA A 247 -12.18 10.78 4.51
CA ALA A 247 -12.89 12.03 4.33
C ALA A 247 -14.36 11.76 4.67
#